data_AF-A0A662RYZ9-F1
#
_entry.id   AF-A0A662RYZ9-F1
#
_cell.length_a   1.000
_cell.length_b   1.000
_cell.length_c   1.000
_cell.angle_alpha   90.00
_cell.angle_beta   90.00
_cell.angle_gamma   90.00
#
_symmetry.space_group_name_H-M   'P 1'
#
loop_
_entity.id
_entity.type
_entity.pdbx_description
1 polymer ?
#
loop_
_entity_poly.entity_id
_entity_poly.type
_entity_poly.pdbx_seq_one_letter_code
_entity_poly.pdbx_strand_id
1 'polypeptide(L)'
;MDASLLWREKLSLIPPVFQPLASLQSFLGDFVLWISLLAIFLLIGYEFISTVPRIPLDKRRFGLIATLIGLLAISLLLIYGIMRVFG
;
A
#
# COMPACT_ATOMS: atom_id res chain seq x y z
N MET A 1 -2.87 32.41 -14.76
CA MET A 1 -1.64 32.02 -14.04
C MET A 1 -1.75 30.55 -13.74
N ASP A 2 -0.89 29.74 -14.36
CA ASP A 2 -0.98 28.28 -14.28
C ASP A 2 -0.57 27.79 -12.88
N ALA A 3 -1.43 26.98 -12.26
CA ALA A 3 -1.19 26.43 -10.92
C ALA A 3 0.09 25.59 -10.83
N SER A 4 0.60 25.09 -11.96
CA SER A 4 1.87 24.36 -12.07
C SER A 4 3.10 25.24 -11.82
N LEU A 5 3.04 26.54 -12.12
CA LEU A 5 4.14 27.48 -11.89
C LEU A 5 4.28 27.83 -10.41
N LEU A 6 3.15 28.02 -9.71
CA LEU A 6 3.12 28.31 -8.27
C LEU A 6 3.70 27.17 -7.43
N TRP A 7 3.51 25.92 -7.85
CA TRP A 7 4.11 24.76 -7.18
C TRP A 7 5.63 24.67 -7.35
N ARG A 8 6.15 25.03 -8.53
CA ARG A 8 7.60 25.05 -8.78
C ARG A 8 8.32 26.12 -7.98
N GLU A 9 7.74 27.31 -7.83
CA GLU A 9 8.30 28.36 -6.97
C GLU A 9 8.25 28.00 -5.48
N LYS A 10 7.21 27.27 -5.04
CA LYS A 10 7.13 26.84 -3.65
C LYS A 10 8.15 25.74 -3.31
N LEU A 11 8.52 24.90 -4.28
CA LEU A 11 9.56 23.87 -4.12
C LEU A 11 10.98 24.45 -4.05
N SER A 12 11.27 25.56 -4.75
CA SER A 12 12.60 26.18 -4.73
C SER A 12 12.90 26.94 -3.43
N LEU A 13 11.88 27.17 -2.59
CA LEU A 13 11.99 27.86 -1.30
C LEU A 13 12.30 26.93 -0.12
N ILE A 14 12.41 25.61 -0.33
CA ILE A 14 12.81 24.67 0.72
C ILE A 14 14.35 24.74 0.85
N PRO A 15 14.90 25.21 1.99
CA PRO A 15 16.35 25.30 2.16
C PRO A 15 16.99 23.92 2.01
N PRO A 16 18.20 23.80 1.40
CA PRO A 16 18.88 22.52 1.17
C PRO A 16 19.14 21.73 2.47
N VAL A 17 19.09 22.39 3.63
CA VAL A 17 19.19 21.80 4.97
C VAL A 17 17.99 20.91 5.32
N PHE A 18 16.80 21.15 4.74
CA PHE A 18 15.59 20.38 5.00
C PHE A 18 15.32 19.28 3.97
N GLN A 19 16.09 19.22 2.88
CA GLN A 19 15.98 18.14 1.88
C GLN A 19 16.23 16.73 2.46
N PRO A 20 17.20 16.51 3.38
CA PRO A 20 17.40 15.20 4.01
C PRO A 20 16.24 14.80 4.94
N LEU A 21 15.61 15.79 5.59
CA LEU A 21 14.50 15.53 6.51
C LEU A 21 13.21 15.19 5.73
N ALA A 22 12.97 15.89 4.63
CA ALA A 22 11.83 15.64 3.75
C ALA A 22 11.95 14.27 3.04
N SER A 23 13.15 13.87 2.61
CA SER A 23 13.38 12.55 2.01
C SER A 23 13.23 11.42 3.03
N LEU A 24 13.72 11.62 4.26
CA LEU A 24 13.53 10.67 5.35
C LEU A 24 12.04 10.50 5.71
N GLN A 25 11.29 11.61 5.76
CA GLN A 25 9.86 11.59 6.06
C GLN A 25 9.07 10.85 4.97
N SER A 26 9.40 11.07 3.69
CA SER A 26 8.80 10.32 2.58
C SER A 26 9.12 8.83 2.68
N PHE A 27 10.39 8.48 2.93
CA PHE A 27 10.82 7.09 3.08
C PHE A 27 10.12 6.37 4.24
N LEU A 28 10.00 7.03 5.39
CA LEU A 28 9.28 6.49 6.55
C LEU A 28 7.79 6.31 6.25
N GLY A 29 7.16 7.26 5.53
CA GLY A 29 5.78 7.12 5.07
C GLY A 29 5.59 5.91 4.16
N ASP A 30 6.51 5.70 3.22
CA ASP A 30 6.49 4.55 2.31
C ASP A 30 6.67 3.25 3.07
N PHE A 31 7.62 3.23 4.00
CA PHE A 31 7.92 2.07 4.82
C PHE A 31 6.74 1.65 5.70
N VAL A 32 6.07 2.61 6.35
CA VAL A 32 4.85 2.35 7.14
C VAL A 32 3.73 1.79 6.26
N LEU A 33 3.57 2.30 5.04
CA LEU A 33 2.62 1.79 4.07
C LEU A 33 2.90 0.32 3.72
N TRP A 34 4.16 -0.01 3.38
CA TRP A 34 4.57 -1.38 3.07
C TRP A 34 4.39 -2.34 4.24
N ILE A 35 4.73 -1.93 5.47
CA ILE A 35 4.52 -2.75 6.67
C ILE A 35 3.03 -2.96 6.94
N SER A 36 2.22 -1.90 6.85
CA SER A 36 0.78 -1.99 7.08
C SER A 36 0.13 -2.95 6.09
N LEU A 37 0.58 -2.91 4.83
CA LEU A 37 0.14 -3.82 3.79
C LEU A 37 0.50 -5.25 4.06
N LEU A 38 1.75 -5.50 4.44
CA LEU A 38 2.23 -6.82 4.79
C LEU A 38 1.44 -7.37 5.99
N ALA A 39 1.19 -6.54 7.01
CA ALA A 39 0.44 -6.93 8.19
C ALA A 39 -1.02 -7.30 7.87
N ILE A 40 -1.71 -6.48 7.06
CA ILE A 40 -3.08 -6.78 6.60
C ILE A 40 -3.09 -8.07 5.79
N PHE A 41 -2.11 -8.27 4.90
CA PHE A 41 -2.01 -9.48 4.10
C PHE A 41 -1.83 -10.74 4.96
N LEU A 42 -0.89 -10.68 5.92
CA LEU A 42 -0.63 -11.79 6.83
C LEU A 42 -1.85 -12.09 7.71
N LEU A 43 -2.55 -11.06 8.20
CA LEU A 43 -3.75 -11.22 9.02
C LEU A 43 -4.88 -11.91 8.23
N ILE A 44 -5.14 -11.45 7.00
CA ILE A 44 -6.16 -12.05 6.12
C ILE A 44 -5.76 -13.49 5.75
N GLY A 45 -4.49 -13.72 5.41
CA GLY A 45 -3.97 -15.05 5.10
C GLY A 45 -4.08 -16.02 6.27
N TYR A 46 -3.78 -15.56 7.49
CA TYR A 46 -3.88 -16.35 8.72
C TYR A 46 -5.33 -16.70 9.06
N GLU A 47 -6.24 -15.72 9.05
CA GLU A 47 -7.68 -15.95 9.22
C GLU A 47 -8.18 -16.96 8.19
N PHE A 48 -7.76 -16.82 6.93
CA PHE A 48 -8.14 -17.73 5.86
C PHE A 48 -7.64 -19.18 6.09
N ILE A 49 -6.35 -19.36 6.33
CA ILE A 49 -5.74 -20.69 6.55
C ILE A 49 -6.36 -21.39 7.78
N SER A 50 -6.67 -20.63 8.83
CA SER A 50 -7.22 -21.17 10.06
C SER A 50 -8.73 -21.49 9.97
N THR A 51 -9.49 -20.74 9.17
CA THR A 51 -10.94 -20.93 9.05
C THR A 51 -11.35 -21.90 7.93
N VAL A 52 -10.68 -21.90 6.77
CA VAL A 52 -11.04 -22.73 5.59
C VAL A 52 -11.16 -24.23 5.87
N PRO A 53 -10.28 -24.88 6.65
CA PRO A 53 -10.39 -26.31 6.93
C PRO A 53 -11.67 -26.65 7.71
N ARG A 54 -12.22 -25.69 8.47
CA ARG A 54 -13.40 -25.86 9.33
C ARG A 54 -14.72 -25.53 8.61
N ILE A 55 -14.65 -24.96 7.40
CA ILE A 55 -15.84 -24.55 6.64
C ILE A 55 -16.37 -25.76 5.84
N PRO A 56 -17.65 -26.14 6.00
CA PRO A 56 -18.28 -27.18 5.20
C PRO A 56 -18.21 -26.86 3.70
N LEU A 57 -18.07 -27.88 2.85
CA LEU A 57 -17.81 -27.76 1.40
C LEU A 57 -18.74 -26.77 0.68
N ASP A 58 -20.00 -26.68 1.11
CA ASP A 58 -21.03 -25.79 0.54
C ASP A 58 -20.74 -24.30 0.75
N LYS A 59 -19.95 -23.96 1.78
CA LYS A 59 -19.56 -22.59 2.12
C LYS A 59 -18.11 -22.24 1.71
N ARG A 60 -17.32 -23.20 1.21
CA ARG A 60 -15.93 -22.95 0.73
C ARG A 60 -15.84 -21.95 -0.41
N ARG A 61 -16.91 -21.79 -1.20
CA ARG A 61 -16.99 -20.81 -2.28
C ARG A 61 -16.79 -19.38 -1.77
N PHE A 62 -17.35 -19.05 -0.60
CA PHE A 62 -17.14 -17.75 0.03
C PHE A 62 -15.69 -17.54 0.47
N GLY A 63 -15.07 -18.59 0.99
CA GLY A 63 -13.65 -18.57 1.28
C GLY A 63 -12.82 -18.25 0.03
N LEU A 64 -13.01 -19.01 -1.05
CA LEU A 64 -12.27 -18.78 -2.31
C LEU A 64 -12.48 -17.38 -2.89
N ILE A 65 -13.71 -16.86 -2.83
CA ILE A 65 -14.01 -15.49 -3.27
C ILE A 65 -13.25 -14.47 -2.40
N ALA A 66 -13.21 -14.66 -1.09
CA ALA A 66 -12.44 -13.81 -0.19
C ALA A 66 -10.93 -13.88 -0.51
N THR A 67 -10.38 -15.05 -0.87
CA THR A 67 -8.99 -15.19 -1.31
C THR A 67 -8.71 -14.43 -2.60
N LEU A 68 -9.61 -14.53 -3.58
CA LEU A 68 -9.49 -13.83 -4.85
C LEU A 68 -9.54 -12.30 -4.64
N ILE A 69 -10.43 -11.81 -3.78
CA ILE A 69 -10.50 -10.39 -3.42
C ILE A 69 -9.23 -9.95 -2.70
N GLY A 70 -8.70 -10.78 -1.79
CA GLY A 70 -7.41 -10.52 -1.13
C GLY A 70 -6.26 -10.42 -2.14
N LEU A 71 -6.14 -11.41 -3.04
CA LEU A 71 -5.18 -11.41 -4.15
C LEU A 71 -5.30 -10.17 -5.04
N LEU A 72 -6.53 -9.75 -5.35
CA LEU A 72 -6.80 -8.55 -6.12
C LEU A 72 -6.34 -7.29 -5.39
N ALA A 73 -6.68 -7.15 -4.10
CA ALA A 73 -6.29 -6.01 -3.28
C ALA A 73 -4.75 -5.89 -3.19
N ILE A 74 -4.05 -7.00 -2.99
CA ILE A 74 -2.58 -7.04 -2.97
C ILE A 74 -2.01 -6.63 -4.32
N SER A 75 -2.58 -7.15 -5.41
CA SER A 75 -2.12 -6.81 -6.77
C SER A 75 -2.26 -5.31 -7.05
N LEU A 76 -3.41 -4.72 -6.68
CA LEU A 76 -3.64 -3.27 -6.80
C LEU A 76 -2.67 -2.46 -5.94
N LEU A 77 -2.35 -2.95 -4.74
CA LEU A 77 -1.42 -2.30 -3.84
C LEU A 77 0.03 -2.38 -4.30
N LEU A 78 0.42 -3.50 -4.92
CA LEU A 78 1.69 -3.65 -5.60
C LEU A 78 1.79 -2.68 -6.77
N ILE A 79 0.75 -2.60 -7.60
CA ILE A 79 0.67 -1.65 -8.72
C ILE A 79 0.78 -0.21 -8.22
N TYR A 80 0.06 0.15 -7.14
CA TYR A 80 0.16 1.47 -6.53
C TYR A 80 1.56 1.76 -5.99
N GLY A 81 2.18 0.79 -5.29
CA GLY A 81 3.53 0.90 -4.79
C GLY A 81 4.55 1.11 -5.93
N ILE A 82 4.42 0.37 -7.02
CA ILE A 82 5.28 0.50 -8.21
C ILE A 82 5.06 1.87 -8.88
N MET A 83 3.81 2.27 -9.13
CA MET A 83 3.51 3.58 -9.70
C MET A 83 4.03 4.73 -8.82
N ARG A 84 4.02 4.57 -7.50
CA ARG A 84 4.55 5.58 -6.59
C ARG A 84 6.08 5.66 -6.59
N VAL A 85 6.77 4.53 -6.76
CA VAL A 85 8.25 4.48 -6.76
C VAL A 85 8.82 4.91 -8.11
N PHE A 86 8.12 4.62 -9.21
CA PHE A 86 8.63 4.84 -10.58
C PHE A 86 7.90 5.93 -11.38
N GLY A 87 6.80 6.49 -10.85
CA GLY A 87 5.97 7.51 -11.50
C GLY A 87 6.19 8.92 -10.98
#